data_AF-A0AAD0AKW8-F1
#
_entry.id   AF-A0AAD0AKW8-F1
#
_cell.length_a   1.000
_cell.length_b   1.000
_cell.length_c   1.000
_cell.angle_alpha   90.00
_cell.angle_beta   90.00
_cell.angle_gamma   90.00
#
_symmetry.space_group_name_H-M   'P 1'
#
loop_
_entity.id
_entity.type
_entity.pdbx_description
1 polymer ?
#
loop_
_entity_poly.entity_id
_entity_poly.type
_entity_poly.pdbx_seq_one_letter_code
_entity_poly.pdbx_strand_id
1 'polypeptide(L)'
;MKEITPMKAIRQKCLDCSCEQLSEVKECSIKNCALYPFRMGYKLDENGNRRKGKPLSEEAKKKATDRLRKLAEERKIKNLSLI
;
A
#
# COMPACT_ATOMS: atom_id res chain seq x y z
N MET A 1 13.75 3.15 -13.08
CA MET A 1 12.33 2.72 -12.93
C MET A 1 12.17 2.07 -11.56
N LYS A 2 11.11 2.43 -10.82
CA LYS A 2 10.87 1.87 -9.48
C LYS A 2 10.17 0.51 -9.65
N GLU A 3 10.72 -0.54 -9.07
CA GLU A 3 10.09 -1.87 -9.13
C GLU A 3 8.69 -1.81 -8.51
N ILE A 4 7.69 -2.20 -9.28
CA ILE A 4 6.30 -2.28 -8.83
C ILE A 4 5.99 -3.72 -8.47
N THR A 5 5.40 -3.91 -7.30
CA THR A 5 4.90 -5.23 -6.89
C THR A 5 3.77 -5.68 -7.84
N PRO A 6 3.61 -6.97 -8.14
CA PRO A 6 2.55 -7.47 -9.03
C PRO A 6 1.15 -6.95 -8.68
N MET A 7 0.81 -6.86 -7.39
CA MET A 7 -0.47 -6.32 -6.93
C MET A 7 -0.69 -4.86 -7.32
N LYS A 8 0.37 -4.04 -7.32
CA LYS A 8 0.31 -2.65 -7.79
C LYS A 8 0.15 -2.58 -9.30
N ALA A 9 0.84 -3.46 -10.04
CA ALA A 9 0.69 -3.55 -11.49
C ALA A 9 -0.74 -3.94 -11.89
N ILE A 10 -1.34 -4.93 -11.22
CA ILE A 10 -2.74 -5.33 -11.46
C ILE A 10 -3.70 -4.17 -11.17
N ARG A 11 -3.50 -3.45 -10.06
CA ARG A 11 -4.34 -2.28 -9.75
C ARG A 11 -4.20 -1.18 -10.80
N GLN A 12 -2.98 -0.91 -11.27
CA GLN A 12 -2.76 0.03 -12.37
C GLN A 12 -3.48 -0.42 -13.64
N LYS A 13 -3.46 -1.72 -13.95
CA LYS A 13 -4.21 -2.26 -15.09
C LYS A 13 -5.73 -2.12 -14.93
N CYS A 14 -6.26 -2.29 -13.72
CA CYS A 14 -7.68 -2.06 -13.46
C CYS A 14 -8.06 -0.58 -13.59
N LEU A 15 -7.20 0.35 -13.16
CA LEU A 15 -7.42 1.78 -13.34
C LEU A 15 -7.42 2.13 -14.83
N ASP A 16 -6.45 1.64 -15.60
CA ASP A 16 -6.39 1.77 -17.05
C ASP A 16 -7.66 1.25 -17.74
N CYS A 17 -8.14 0.06 -17.35
CA CYS A 17 -9.38 -0.53 -17.86
C CYS A 17 -10.64 0.28 -17.53
N SER A 18 -10.62 1.05 -16.44
CA SER A 18 -11.74 1.85 -15.94
C SER A 18 -11.58 3.34 -16.25
N CYS A 19 -10.74 3.72 -17.23
CA CYS A 19 -10.46 5.11 -17.58
C CYS A 19 -10.03 5.97 -16.37
N GLU A 20 -9.19 5.40 -15.51
CA GLU A 20 -8.71 5.96 -14.25
C GLU A 20 -9.78 6.24 -13.18
N GLN A 21 -11.02 5.78 -13.39
CA GLN A 21 -12.11 5.98 -12.44
C GLN A 21 -12.05 4.97 -11.29
N LEU A 22 -11.79 5.49 -10.09
CA LEU A 22 -11.66 4.68 -8.87
C LEU A 22 -12.97 3.99 -8.47
N SER A 23 -14.11 4.65 -8.69
CA SER A 23 -15.46 4.14 -8.42
C SER A 23 -15.75 2.91 -9.27
N GLU A 24 -15.48 2.99 -10.58
CA GLU A 24 -15.65 1.90 -11.55
C GLU A 24 -14.81 0.67 -11.19
N VAL A 25 -13.57 0.85 -10.71
CA VAL A 25 -12.78 -0.30 -10.26
C VAL A 25 -13.40 -0.95 -9.01
N LYS A 26 -14.04 -0.18 -8.12
CA LYS A 26 -14.71 -0.71 -6.92
C LYS A 26 -15.99 -1.44 -7.29
N GLU A 27 -16.80 -0.84 -8.16
CA GLU A 27 -18.14 -1.27 -8.57
C GLU A 27 -18.15 -2.04 -9.90
N CYS A 28 -16.99 -2.50 -10.35
CA CYS A 28 -16.84 -3.25 -11.59
C CYS A 28 -17.86 -4.40 -11.69
N SER A 29 -18.65 -4.40 -12.76
CA SER A 29 -19.69 -5.40 -13.04
C SER A 29 -19.13 -6.73 -13.54
N ILE A 30 -17.89 -6.74 -14.04
CA ILE A 30 -17.23 -7.90 -14.67
C ILE A 30 -16.64 -8.83 -13.61
N LYS A 31 -17.51 -9.53 -12.86
CA LYS A 31 -17.12 -10.46 -11.79
C LYS A 31 -16.33 -11.68 -12.29
N ASN A 32 -16.51 -12.05 -13.57
CA ASN A 32 -15.82 -13.19 -14.20
C ASN A 32 -14.38 -12.85 -14.64
N CYS A 33 -13.91 -11.62 -14.44
CA CYS A 33 -12.55 -11.24 -14.79
C CYS A 33 -11.54 -11.94 -13.85
N ALA A 34 -10.49 -12.53 -14.41
CA ALA A 34 -9.41 -13.17 -13.65
C ALA A 34 -8.69 -12.20 -12.68
N LEU A 35 -8.72 -10.90 -12.96
CA LEU A 35 -8.15 -9.85 -12.11
C LEU A 35 -9.13 -9.32 -11.05
N TYR A 36 -10.41 -9.67 -11.13
CA TYR A 36 -11.47 -9.15 -10.23
C TYR A 36 -11.15 -9.30 -8.72
N PRO A 37 -10.58 -10.43 -8.24
CA PRO A 37 -10.21 -10.59 -6.84
C PRO A 37 -9.06 -9.68 -6.38
N PHE A 38 -8.26 -9.17 -7.32
CA PHE A 38 -7.05 -8.41 -7.06
C PHE A 38 -7.16 -6.92 -7.44
N ARG A 39 -8.31 -6.49 -7.99
CA ARG A 39 -8.54 -5.15 -8.53
C ARG A 39 -8.28 -4.00 -7.55
N MET A 40 -8.42 -4.27 -6.26
CA MET A 40 -8.14 -3.32 -5.18
C MET A 40 -6.65 -3.19 -4.83
N GLY A 41 -5.76 -3.99 -5.44
CA GLY A 41 -4.33 -3.97 -5.17
C GLY A 41 -3.91 -4.69 -3.89
N TYR A 42 -4.81 -5.48 -3.31
CA TYR A 42 -4.55 -6.40 -2.20
C TYR A 42 -5.42 -7.65 -2.35
N LYS A 43 -4.99 -8.76 -1.72
CA LYS A 43 -5.80 -9.97 -1.65
C LYS A 43 -6.87 -9.82 -0.57
N LEU A 44 -8.12 -10.15 -0.91
CA LEU A 44 -9.19 -10.30 0.06
C LEU A 44 -9.06 -11.66 0.77
N ASP A 45 -9.57 -11.76 1.99
CA ASP A 45 -9.79 -13.03 2.68
C ASP A 45 -11.11 -13.69 2.22
N GLU A 46 -11.41 -14.87 2.77
CA GLU A 46 -12.62 -15.65 2.46
C GLU A 46 -13.91 -14.91 2.79
N ASN A 47 -13.85 -13.93 3.70
CA ASN A 47 -14.95 -13.06 4.11
C ASN A 47 -15.03 -11.77 3.28
N GLY A 48 -14.17 -11.58 2.27
CA GLY A 48 -14.13 -10.38 1.43
C GLY A 48 -13.49 -9.16 2.09
N ASN A 49 -12.82 -9.32 3.23
CA ASN A 49 -12.10 -8.25 3.91
C ASN A 49 -10.65 -8.17 3.45
N ARG A 50 -10.06 -6.98 3.56
CA ARG A 50 -8.61 -6.81 3.37
C ARG A 50 -7.89 -7.61 4.45
N ARG A 51 -7.06 -8.58 4.05
CA ARG A 51 -6.17 -9.28 4.99
C ARG A 51 -5.35 -8.26 5.78
N LYS A 52 -5.63 -8.16 7.08
CA LYS A 52 -4.81 -7.36 8.00
C LYS A 52 -3.47 -8.09 8.16
N GLY A 53 -2.37 -7.34 8.08
CA GLY A 53 -1.05 -7.89 8.40
C GLY A 53 -1.02 -8.37 9.86
N LYS A 54 -0.10 -9.29 10.17
CA LYS A 54 0.10 -9.75 11.55
C LYS A 54 0.41 -8.52 12.44
N PRO A 55 -0.22 -8.38 13.61
CA PRO A 55 0.07 -7.27 14.51
C PRO A 55 1.57 -7.28 14.85
N LEU A 56 2.20 -6.09 14.84
CA LEU A 56 3.60 -5.98 15.22
C LEU A 56 3.78 -6.36 16.68
N SER A 57 4.88 -7.05 17.00
CA SER A 57 5.28 -7.26 18.39
C SER A 57 5.63 -5.92 19.05
N GLU A 58 5.49 -5.85 20.38
CA GLU A 58 5.84 -4.65 21.15
C GLU A 58 7.30 -4.23 20.92
N GLU A 59 8.20 -5.21 20.81
CA GLU A 59 9.60 -4.96 20.49
C GLU A 59 9.78 -4.32 19.10
N ALA A 60 9.07 -4.81 18.09
CA ALA A 60 9.12 -4.25 16.75
C ALA A 60 8.54 -2.83 16.69
N LYS A 61 7.48 -2.56 17.46
CA LYS A 61 6.91 -1.20 17.61
C LYS A 61 7.94 -0.24 18.20
N LYS A 62 8.61 -0.64 19.29
CA LYS A 62 9.64 0.18 19.95
C LYS A 62 10.83 0.47 19.02
N LYS A 63 11.32 -0.54 18.30
CA LYS A 63 12.39 -0.34 17.30
C LYS A 63 11.97 0.64 16.19
N ALA A 64 10.72 0.58 15.74
CA ALA A 64 10.20 1.50 14.73
C ALA A 64 10.12 2.94 15.25
N THR A 65 9.65 3.15 16.48
CA THR A 65 9.61 4.49 17.10
C THR A 65 10.99 5.08 17.30
N ASP A 66 11.95 4.27 17.79
CA ASP A 66 13.33 4.71 18.02
C ASP A 66 14.01 5.11 16.70
N ARG A 67 13.79 4.33 15.64
CA ARG A 67 14.29 4.66 14.29
C ARG A 67 13.72 5.99 13.78
N LEU A 68 12.42 6.22 13.95
CA LEU A 68 11.78 7.47 13.51
C LEU A 68 12.30 8.68 14.28
N ARG A 69 12.50 8.55 15.60
CA ARG A 69 13.09 9.59 16.43
C ARG A 69 14.49 9.96 15.94
N LYS A 70 15.34 8.97 15.69
CA LYS A 70 16.69 9.19 15.16
C LYS A 70 16.68 9.92 13.82
N LEU A 71 15.82 9.49 12.88
CA LEU A 71 15.67 10.15 11.58
C LEU A 71 15.19 11.60 11.72
N ALA A 72 14.33 11.89 12.70
CA ALA A 72 13.86 13.24 12.97
C ALA A 72 14.99 14.12 13.54
N GLU A 73 15.81 13.59 14.45
CA GLU A 73 17.00 14.28 14.99
C GLU A 73 18.03 14.55 13.87
N GLU A 74 18.31 13.56 13.03
CA GLU A 74 19.20 13.73 11.86
C GLU A 74 18.69 14.82 10.90
N ARG A 75 17.37 14.87 10.64
CA ARG A 75 16.77 15.93 9.83
C ARG A 75 16.90 17.31 10.48
N LYS A 76 16.71 17.40 11.81
CA LYS A 76 16.92 18.66 12.55
C LYS A 76 18.36 19.13 12.43
N ILE A 77 19.32 18.25 12.64
CA ILE A 77 20.76 18.56 12.54
C ILE A 77 21.09 19.03 11.12
N LYS A 78 20.63 18.32 10.08
CA LYS A 78 20.85 18.73 8.68
C LYS A 78 20.27 20.11 8.38
N ASN A 79 19.06 20.39 8.87
CA ASN A 79 18.43 21.69 8.68
C ASN A 79 19.15 22.81 9.44
N LEU A 80 19.68 22.53 10.64
CA LEU A 80 20.51 23.46 11.39
C LEU A 80 21.87 23.71 10.73
N SER A 81 22.47 22.70 10.09
CA SER A 81 23.75 22.83 9.36
C SER A 81 23.62 23.52 7.99
N LEU A 82 22.38 23.78 7.55
CA LEU A 82 22.07 24.46 6.28
C LEU A 82 21.77 25.96 6.47
N ILE A 83 21.83 26.46 7.71
CA ILE A 83 21.75 27.88 8.10
C ILE A 83 23.16 28.36 8.41
#